data_AF-A0A515L9P4-F1
#
_entry.id   AF-A0A515L9P4-F1
#
_cell.length_a   1.000
_cell.length_b   1.000
_cell.length_c   1.000
_cell.angle_alpha   90.00
_cell.angle_beta   90.00
_cell.angle_gamma   90.00
#
_symmetry.space_group_name_H-M   'P 1'
#
loop_
_entity.id
_entity.type
_entity.pdbx_description
1 polymer ?
#
loop_
_entity_poly.entity_id
_entity_poly.type
_entity_poly.pdbx_seq_one_letter_code
_entity_poly.pdbx_strand_id
1 'polypeptide(L)' 'MRQLEQILVSVDDACALLGGIGRTNLYARLARGELESRKLGKRRLILVASIEKLIANCED' A
#
# COMPACT_ATOMS: atom_id res chain seq x y z
N MET A 1 24.60 -6.05 -7.73
CA MET A 1 24.01 -4.85 -7.11
C MET A 1 22.86 -5.32 -6.23
N ARG A 2 22.81 -5.01 -4.93
CA ARG A 2 21.64 -5.35 -4.11
C ARG A 2 20.52 -4.40 -4.51
N GLN A 3 19.43 -4.91 -5.05
CA GLN A 3 18.21 -4.15 -5.27
C GLN A 3 17.66 -3.84 -3.86
N LEU A 4 17.62 -2.56 -3.49
CA LEU A 4 16.90 -2.16 -2.29
C LEU A 4 15.41 -2.29 -2.61
N GLU A 5 14.80 -3.38 -2.15
CA GLU A 5 13.35 -3.51 -2.19
C GLU A 5 12.74 -2.38 -1.34
N GLN A 6 11.86 -1.60 -1.96
CA GLN A 6 11.10 -0.59 -1.23
C GLN A 6 10.12 -1.31 -0.31
N ILE A 7 10.40 -1.27 0.98
CA ILE A 7 9.55 -1.91 2.00
C ILE A 7 8.29 -1.07 2.25
N LEU A 8 8.41 0.25 2.10
CA LEU A 8 7.41 1.25 2.47
C LEU A 8 7.22 2.26 1.34
N VAL A 9 5.97 2.51 0.99
CA VAL A 9 5.56 3.49 -0.04
C VAL A 9 4.63 4.54 0.55
N SER A 10 4.58 5.71 -0.08
CA SER A 10 3.65 6.77 0.30
C SER A 10 2.20 6.36 -0.02
N VAL A 11 1.24 7.05 0.58
CA VAL A 11 -0.18 6.92 0.22
C VAL A 11 -0.42 7.16 -1.27
N ASP A 12 0.27 8.14 -1.85
CA ASP A 12 0.13 8.50 -3.26
C ASP A 12 0.68 7.41 -4.20
N ASP A 13 1.90 6.92 -3.91
CA ASP A 13 2.51 5.80 -4.62
C ASP A 13 1.65 4.53 -4.52
N ALA A 14 1.12 4.23 -3.34
CA ALA A 14 0.26 3.08 -3.15
C ALA A 14 -1.04 3.17 -3.97
N CYS A 15 -1.63 4.36 -4.09
CA CYS A 15 -2.76 4.60 -4.98
C CYS A 15 -2.38 4.32 -6.44
N ALA A 16 -1.20 4.79 -6.88
CA ALA A 16 -0.70 4.56 -8.23
C ALA A 16 -0.46 3.07 -8.50
N LEU A 17 0.17 2.35 -7.56
CA LEU A 17 0.45 0.92 -7.65
C LEU A 17 -0.80 0.05 -7.72
N LEU A 18 -1.87 0.45 -7.03
CA LEU A 18 -3.17 -0.24 -7.02
C LEU A 18 -4.04 0.08 -8.25
N GLY A 19 -3.46 0.59 -9.34
CA GLY A 19 -4.18 0.92 -10.57
C GLY A 19 -4.81 2.32 -10.57
N GLY A 20 -4.26 3.25 -9.78
CA GLY A 20 -4.74 4.63 -9.73
C GLY A 20 -6.01 4.83 -8.90
N ILE A 21 -6.25 3.98 -7.89
CA ILE A 21 -7.43 4.14 -7.02
C ILE A 21 -7.40 5.47 -6.27
N GLY A 22 -8.58 6.05 -6.04
CA GLY A 22 -8.69 7.26 -5.23
C GLY A 22 -8.30 7.03 -3.77
N ARG A 23 -7.80 8.07 -3.10
CA ARG A 23 -7.39 8.05 -1.67
C ARG A 23 -8.51 7.50 -0.76
N THR A 24 -9.75 7.83 -1.06
CA THR A 24 -10.93 7.33 -0.32
C THR A 24 -11.01 5.81 -0.34
N ASN A 25 -10.74 5.19 -1.49
CA ASN A 25 -10.80 3.74 -1.65
C ASN A 25 -9.62 3.07 -0.92
N LEU A 26 -8.43 3.67 -1.02
CA LEU A 26 -7.27 3.23 -0.27
C LEU A 26 -7.49 3.31 1.26
N TYR A 27 -8.10 4.40 1.76
CA TYR A 27 -8.46 4.52 3.17
C TYR A 27 -9.56 3.55 3.59
N ALA A 28 -10.52 3.25 2.73
CA ALA A 28 -11.54 2.24 3.00
C ALA A 28 -10.90 0.84 3.15
N ARG A 29 -9.95 0.49 2.29
CA ARG A 29 -9.20 -0.77 2.39
C ARG A 29 -8.28 -0.83 3.62
N LEU A 30 -7.65 0.29 3.99
CA LEU A 30 -6.95 0.43 5.27
C LEU A 30 -7.87 0.22 6.47
N ALA A 31 -9.09 0.76 6.43
CA ALA A 31 -10.08 0.59 7.49
C ALA A 31 -10.62 -0.84 7.57
N ARG A 32 -10.69 -1.56 6.44
CA ARG A 32 -11.03 -2.99 6.37
C ARG A 32 -9.91 -3.91 6.84
N GLY A 33 -8.69 -3.39 7.03
CA GLY A 33 -7.51 -4.19 7.40
C GLY A 33 -6.88 -4.97 6.25
N GLU A 34 -7.28 -4.67 5.00
CA GLU A 34 -6.71 -5.28 3.79
C GLU A 34 -5.32 -4.72 3.44
N LEU A 35 -5.01 -3.52 3.94
CA LEU A 35 -3.72 -2.86 3.76
C LEU A 35 -3.07 -2.59 5.12
N GLU A 36 -1.79 -2.94 5.26
CA GLU A 36 -0.98 -2.54 6.40
C GLU A 36 -0.30 -1.20 6.16
N SER A 37 -0.50 -0.28 7.10
CA SER A 37 0.23 0.98 7.15
C SER A 37 1.04 1.11 8.43
N ARG A 38 2.21 1.74 8.31
CA ARG A 38 3.08 2.11 9.43
C ARG A 38 3.26 3.61 9.44
N LYS A 39 3.13 4.20 10.63
CA LYS A 39 3.44 5.62 10.82
C LYS A 39 4.94 5.76 11.00
N LEU A 40 5.60 6.45 10.09
CA LEU A 40 7.02 6.77 10.19
C LEU A 40 7.17 8.29 10.33
N GLY A 41 7.45 8.74 11.54
CA GLY A 41 7.47 10.17 11.89
C GLY A 41 6.11 10.84 11.68
N LYS A 42 6.06 11.84 10.78
CA LYS A 42 4.85 12.61 10.45
C LYS A 42 4.02 12.00 9.32
N ARG A 43 4.56 11.06 8.56
CA ARG A 43 3.90 10.48 7.37
C ARG A 43 3.44 9.06 7.66
N ARG A 44 2.30 8.69 7.07
CA ARG A 44 1.84 7.31 7.02
C ARG A 44 2.39 6.68 5.74
N LEU A 45 3.09 5.57 5.90
CA LEU A 45 3.59 4.75 4.81
C LEU A 45 2.83 3.44 4.77
N ILE A 46 2.69 2.85 3.60
CA ILE A 46 2.02 1.57 3.37
C ILE A 46 3.08 0.52 3.04
N LEU A 47 2.91 -0.69 3.58
CA LEU A 47 3.81 -1.79 3.26
C LEU A 47 3.55 -2.27 1.84
N VAL A 48 4.62 -2.37 1.05
CA VAL A 48 4.55 -2.93 -0.31
C VAL A 48 4.09 -4.39 -0.26
N ALA A 49 4.62 -5.18 0.68
CA ALA A 49 4.19 -6.55 0.89
C ALA A 49 2.67 -6.70 1.15
N SER A 50 2.03 -5.68 1.72
CA SER A 50 0.57 -5.70 1.92
C SER A 50 -0.19 -5.38 0.64
N ILE A 51 0.36 -4.51 -0.21
CA ILE A 51 -0.18 -4.20 -1.54
C ILE A 51 -0.06 -5.44 -2.44
N GLU A 52 1.09 -6.10 -2.44
CA GLU A 52 1.30 -7.33 -3.21
C GLU A 52 0.34 -8.43 -2.78
N LYS A 53 0.17 -8.63 -1.46
CA LYS A 53 -0.87 -9.54 -0.93
C LYS A 53 -2.26 -9.13 -1.43
N LEU A 54 -2.60 -7.85 -1.40
CA LEU A 54 -3.91 -7.39 -1.84
C LEU A 54 -4.16 -7.70 -3.32
N ILE A 55 -3.16 -7.47 -4.18
CA ILE A 55 -3.24 -7.77 -5.61
C ILE A 55 -3.40 -9.28 -5.81
N ALA A 56 -2.59 -10.09 -5.13
CA ALA A 56 -2.65 -11.55 -5.22
C ALA A 56 -3.99 -12.14 -4.74
N ASN A 57 -4.67 -11.50 -3.76
CA ASN A 57 -6.00 -11.92 -3.30
C ASN A 57 -7.15 -11.38 -4.19
N CYS A 58 -6.86 -10.52 -5.17
CA CYS A 58 -7.85 -9.97 -6.09
C CYS A 58 -7.93 -10.77 -7.41
N GLU A 59 -6.99 -11.67 -7.68
CA GLU A 59 -7.09 -12.67 -8.74
C GLU A 59 -8.00 -13.83 -8.28
N ASP A 60 -9.32 -13.58 -8.22
CA ASP A 60 -10.37 -14.61 -8.20
C ASP A 60 -11.60 -14.11 -8.98
#